data_AF-A0A7S0DCQ8-F1
#
_entry.id   AF-A0A7S0DCQ8-F1
#
_cell.length_a   1.000
_cell.length_b   1.000
_cell.length_c   1.000
_cell.angle_alpha   90.00
_cell.angle_beta   90.00
_cell.angle_gamma   90.00
#
_symmetry.space_group_name_H-M   'P 1'
#
loop_
_entity.id
_entity.type
_entity.pdbx_description
1 polymer ?
#
loop_
_entity_poly.entity_id
_entity_poly.type
_entity_poly.pdbx_seq_one_letter_code
_entity_poly.pdbx_strand_id
1 'polypeptide(L)'
;ATAESLRRELSGEDVFDGLFDREYVPSTQLLAAYDDEFPDELKNIDAKDITVWIDPIDGSEAMLEGFKEVVCSMVGISVKGKPVAGVVVMPFERRMIWGLVGVGVGGDVDKADSSTTFKPIFVAGVSRSGERAITDAVEDFNLPRTLVVRHLDVGNMMVKVLEGQMDK
;
A
#
# COMPACT_ATOMS: atom_id res chain seq x y z
N ALA A 1 35.71 -4.31 -17.77
CA ALA A 1 34.81 -3.15 -17.72
C ALA A 1 35.41 -2.15 -16.74
N THR A 2 35.73 -0.93 -17.17
CA THR A 2 36.33 0.11 -16.32
C THR A 2 35.30 0.67 -15.35
N ALA A 3 35.72 1.19 -14.19
CA ALA A 3 34.81 1.73 -13.18
C ALA A 3 33.88 2.86 -13.71
N GLU A 4 34.25 3.51 -14.81
CA GLU A 4 33.42 4.47 -15.54
C GLU A 4 32.29 3.83 -16.36
N SER A 5 32.48 2.62 -16.90
CA SER A 5 31.41 1.92 -17.63
C SER A 5 30.32 1.42 -16.69
N LEU A 6 30.70 0.99 -15.48
CA LEU A 6 29.75 0.62 -14.41
C LEU A 6 29.03 1.83 -13.82
N ARG A 7 29.67 3.00 -13.74
CA ARG A 7 29.01 4.25 -13.30
C ARG A 7 27.95 4.75 -14.29
N ARG A 8 28.10 4.45 -15.58
CA ARG A 8 27.10 4.80 -16.59
C ARG A 8 25.89 3.86 -16.62
N GLU A 9 26.07 2.61 -16.18
CA GLU A 9 24.94 1.67 -15.94
C GLU A 9 24.22 1.92 -14.61
N LEU A 10 24.81 2.69 -13.69
CA LEU A 10 24.28 3.00 -12.36
C LEU A 10 23.82 4.46 -12.18
N SER A 11 23.85 5.28 -13.23
CA SER A 11 23.11 6.54 -13.21
C SER A 11 21.63 6.19 -13.23
N GLY A 12 21.00 6.23 -12.06
CA GLY A 12 19.62 5.78 -11.85
C GLY A 12 18.55 6.42 -12.74
N GLU A 13 18.91 7.41 -13.58
CA GLU A 13 17.99 8.03 -14.54
C GLU A 13 17.43 7.03 -15.56
N ASP A 14 18.23 6.08 -16.08
CA ASP A 14 17.76 5.13 -17.11
C ASP A 14 16.98 3.93 -16.55
N VAL A 15 17.20 3.58 -15.27
CA VAL A 15 16.50 2.44 -14.62
C VAL A 15 15.07 2.84 -14.24
N PHE A 16 14.84 4.11 -13.91
CA PHE A 16 13.53 4.62 -13.53
C PHE A 16 12.68 5.08 -14.72
N ASP A 17 13.30 5.48 -15.84
CA ASP A 17 12.58 5.99 -17.02
C ASP A 17 11.73 4.92 -17.75
N GLY A 18 12.00 3.62 -17.55
CA GLY A 18 11.17 2.53 -18.05
C GLY A 18 10.24 1.87 -17.01
N LEU A 19 10.42 2.20 -15.73
CA LEU A 19 9.66 1.60 -14.62
C LEU A 19 8.44 2.46 -14.24
N PHE A 20 8.59 3.77 -14.41
CA PHE A 20 7.51 4.74 -14.30
C PHE A 20 7.27 5.29 -15.69
N ASP A 21 6.30 4.72 -16.42
CA ASP A 21 5.62 5.51 -17.45
C ASP A 21 5.20 6.81 -16.75
N ARG A 22 5.81 7.95 -17.10
CA ARG A 22 5.51 9.27 -16.55
C ARG A 22 4.05 9.69 -16.75
N GLU A 23 3.24 8.82 -17.35
CA GLU A 23 1.84 8.99 -17.69
C GLU A 23 0.87 8.37 -16.67
N TYR A 24 1.33 7.55 -15.70
CA TYR A 24 0.48 7.16 -14.57
C TYR A 24 0.60 8.15 -13.40
N VAL A 25 0.20 9.38 -13.67
CA VAL A 25 -0.24 10.31 -12.62
C VAL A 25 -1.77 10.23 -12.64
N PRO A 26 -2.41 9.45 -11.76
CA PRO A 26 -3.86 9.38 -11.73
C PRO A 26 -4.43 10.78 -11.61
N SER A 27 -5.28 11.11 -12.58
CA SER A 27 -5.79 12.46 -12.75
C SER A 27 -6.51 12.92 -11.50
N THR A 28 -6.11 14.06 -10.95
CA THR A 28 -6.84 14.72 -9.85
C THR A 28 -8.26 15.11 -10.25
N GLN A 29 -8.58 15.12 -11.55
CA GLN A 29 -9.95 15.34 -12.05
C GLN A 29 -10.93 14.24 -11.62
N LEU A 30 -10.45 13.04 -11.28
CA LEU A 30 -11.28 11.97 -10.73
C LEU A 30 -11.82 12.31 -9.33
N LEU A 31 -11.15 13.20 -8.59
CA LEU A 31 -11.58 13.60 -7.25
C LEU A 31 -12.75 14.58 -7.29
N ALA A 32 -12.90 15.36 -8.37
CA ALA A 32 -14.02 16.29 -8.54
C ALA A 32 -15.38 15.57 -8.59
N ALA A 33 -15.39 14.27 -8.92
CA ALA A 33 -16.59 13.44 -8.85
C ALA A 33 -17.14 13.28 -7.42
N TYR A 34 -16.33 13.57 -6.40
CA TYR A 34 -16.67 13.41 -4.98
C TYR A 34 -16.84 14.76 -4.26
N ASP A 35 -16.87 15.89 -4.98
CA ASP A 35 -16.97 17.22 -4.38
C ASP A 35 -18.25 17.39 -3.53
N ASP A 36 -19.36 16.83 -3.99
CA ASP A 36 -20.65 16.85 -3.29
C ASP A 36 -20.66 15.94 -2.05
N GLU A 37 -19.87 14.86 -2.07
CA GLU A 37 -19.72 13.90 -0.97
C GLU A 37 -18.63 14.32 0.03
N PHE A 38 -17.82 15.32 -0.34
CA PHE A 38 -16.67 15.74 0.44
C PHE A 38 -17.11 16.32 1.80
N PRO A 39 -16.57 15.85 2.93
CA PRO A 39 -17.02 16.27 4.25
C PRO A 39 -16.77 17.77 4.47
N ASP A 40 -17.80 18.49 4.94
CA ASP A 40 -17.70 19.94 5.18
C ASP A 40 -16.58 20.30 6.18
N GLU A 41 -16.34 19.44 7.17
CA GLU A 41 -15.26 19.60 8.15
C GLU A 41 -13.85 19.61 7.52
N LEU A 42 -13.72 19.07 6.30
CA LEU A 42 -12.45 18.98 5.57
C LEU A 42 -12.29 20.04 4.47
N LYS A 43 -13.33 20.83 4.13
CA LYS A 43 -13.30 21.77 2.99
C LYS A 43 -12.43 23.00 3.22
N ASN A 44 -12.26 23.43 4.47
CA ASN A 44 -11.58 24.68 4.83
C ASN A 44 -10.61 24.47 6.00
N ILE A 45 -9.60 23.63 5.80
CA ILE A 45 -8.57 23.34 6.80
C ILE A 45 -7.36 24.26 6.59
N ASP A 46 -6.84 24.82 7.68
CA ASP A 46 -5.56 25.53 7.65
C ASP A 46 -4.42 24.55 7.29
N ALA A 47 -3.56 24.91 6.34
CA ALA A 47 -2.44 24.05 5.93
C ALA A 47 -1.52 23.60 7.08
N LYS A 48 -1.39 24.42 8.14
CA LYS A 48 -0.61 24.10 9.36
C LYS A 48 -1.18 22.92 10.16
N ASP A 49 -2.49 22.66 10.00
CA ASP A 49 -3.19 21.58 10.68
C ASP A 49 -3.11 20.28 9.88
N ILE A 50 -2.58 20.32 8.65
CA ILE A 50 -2.41 19.16 7.78
C ILE A 50 -1.02 18.57 7.99
N THR A 51 -0.94 17.26 8.15
CA THR A 51 0.32 16.51 8.13
C THR A 51 0.22 15.43 7.06
N VAL A 52 1.25 15.35 6.22
CA VAL A 52 1.38 14.33 5.18
C VAL A 52 2.53 13.40 5.54
N TRP A 53 2.21 12.11 5.64
CA TRP A 53 3.13 11.00 5.88
C TRP A 53 3.40 10.32 4.56
N ILE A 54 4.67 10.11 4.22
CA ILE A 54 5.06 9.48 2.96
C ILE A 54 5.98 8.32 3.28
N ASP A 55 5.58 7.14 2.82
CA ASP A 55 6.47 5.99 2.69
C ASP A 55 6.75 5.75 1.20
N PRO A 56 7.95 6.11 0.70
CA PRO A 56 8.24 6.02 -0.72
C PRO A 56 8.33 4.57 -1.22
N ILE A 57 8.72 3.61 -0.37
CA ILE A 57 8.88 2.20 -0.73
C ILE A 57 8.60 1.33 0.51
N ASP A 58 7.36 0.84 0.58
CA ASP A 58 6.96 -0.23 1.49
C ASP A 58 7.18 -1.59 0.80
N GLY A 59 7.84 -2.51 1.48
CA GLY A 59 8.35 -3.76 0.90
C GLY A 59 9.72 -3.69 0.26
N SER A 60 10.63 -2.94 0.89
CA SER A 60 12.04 -2.88 0.47
C SER A 60 12.74 -4.24 0.41
N GLU A 61 12.49 -5.15 1.37
CA GLU A 61 13.05 -6.52 1.36
C GLU A 61 12.44 -7.34 0.20
N ALA A 62 11.12 -7.29 0.05
CA ALA A 62 10.39 -7.94 -1.03
C ALA A 62 10.90 -7.49 -2.42
N MET A 63 11.16 -6.19 -2.59
CA MET A 63 11.74 -5.61 -3.80
C MET A 63 13.12 -6.19 -4.12
N LEU A 64 13.99 -6.31 -3.11
CA LEU A 64 15.34 -6.88 -3.27
C LEU A 64 15.30 -8.37 -3.62
N GLU A 65 14.32 -9.10 -3.08
CA GLU A 65 14.12 -10.52 -3.37
C GLU A 65 13.32 -10.78 -4.65
N GLY A 66 12.88 -9.73 -5.35
CA GLY A 66 12.21 -9.80 -6.64
C GLY A 66 10.69 -9.94 -6.60
N PHE A 67 10.07 -9.86 -5.42
CA PHE A 67 8.62 -9.83 -5.23
C PHE A 67 8.11 -8.40 -5.44
N LYS A 68 7.91 -8.02 -6.70
CA LYS A 68 7.57 -6.64 -7.07
C LYS A 68 6.09 -6.32 -6.88
N GLU A 69 5.24 -7.34 -6.94
CA GLU A 69 3.77 -7.26 -6.90
C GLU A 69 3.25 -6.84 -5.52
N VAL A 70 4.09 -6.99 -4.48
CA VAL A 70 3.77 -6.60 -3.09
C VAL A 70 4.33 -5.23 -2.71
N VAL A 71 5.20 -4.65 -3.55
CA VAL A 71 5.82 -3.34 -3.30
C VAL A 71 4.80 -2.23 -3.52
N CYS A 72 4.74 -1.29 -2.59
CA CYS A 72 3.89 -0.13 -2.73
C CYS A 72 4.54 1.16 -2.22
N SER A 73 3.97 2.29 -2.59
CA SER A 73 4.23 3.58 -1.94
C SER A 73 2.95 4.05 -1.27
N MET A 74 3.09 4.63 -0.08
CA MET A 74 1.96 5.07 0.72
C MET A 74 2.04 6.55 1.03
N VAL A 75 0.90 7.22 0.96
CA VAL A 75 0.72 8.58 1.46
C VAL A 75 -0.43 8.58 2.46
N GLY A 76 -0.17 9.01 3.69
CA GLY A 76 -1.19 9.22 4.72
C GLY A 76 -1.40 10.71 4.97
N ILE A 77 -2.64 11.15 5.04
CA ILE A 77 -2.99 12.55 5.32
C ILE A 77 -3.74 12.59 6.63
N SER A 78 -3.26 13.41 7.56
CA SER A 78 -3.93 13.68 8.83
C SER A 78 -4.22 15.16 9.01
N VAL A 79 -5.30 15.45 9.73
CA VAL A 79 -5.75 16.79 10.08
C VAL A 79 -5.84 16.88 11.59
N LYS A 80 -5.14 17.84 12.18
CA LYS A 80 -5.03 18.03 13.65
C LYS A 80 -4.65 16.72 14.36
N GLY A 81 -3.72 15.98 13.75
CA GLY A 81 -3.22 14.70 14.26
C GLY A 81 -4.15 13.49 14.05
N LYS A 82 -5.30 13.64 13.39
CA LYS A 82 -6.21 12.52 13.08
C LYS A 82 -6.09 12.11 11.61
N PRO A 83 -5.85 10.83 11.28
CA PRO A 83 -5.81 10.39 9.88
C PRO A 83 -7.19 10.57 9.24
N VAL A 84 -7.23 11.20 8.06
CA VAL A 84 -8.47 11.50 7.32
C VAL A 84 -8.47 10.93 5.92
N ALA A 85 -7.30 10.77 5.29
CA ALA A 85 -7.19 10.20 3.96
C ALA A 85 -5.89 9.42 3.79
N GLY A 86 -5.86 8.54 2.79
CA GLY A 86 -4.67 7.79 2.44
C GLY A 86 -4.70 7.33 1.00
N VAL A 87 -3.52 7.11 0.44
CA VAL A 87 -3.32 6.60 -0.91
C VAL A 87 -2.27 5.50 -0.85
N VAL A 88 -2.56 4.37 -1.50
CA VAL A 88 -1.63 3.27 -1.73
C VAL A 88 -1.45 3.12 -3.23
N VAL A 89 -0.21 3.24 -3.68
CA VAL A 89 0.17 3.05 -5.09
C VAL A 89 1.00 1.78 -5.20
N MET A 90 0.55 0.85 -6.04
CA MET A 90 1.27 -0.38 -6.37
C MET A 90 1.84 -0.22 -7.78
N PRO A 91 3.09 0.27 -7.93
CA PRO A 91 3.61 0.70 -9.24
C PRO A 91 3.74 -0.45 -10.24
N PHE A 92 4.12 -1.65 -9.78
CA PHE A 92 4.30 -2.82 -10.64
C PHE A 92 2.98 -3.44 -11.09
N GLU A 93 1.92 -3.28 -10.30
CA GLU A 93 0.55 -3.65 -10.66
C GLU A 93 -0.17 -2.53 -11.43
N ARG A 94 0.41 -1.32 -11.50
CA ARG A 94 -0.19 -0.10 -12.08
C ARG A 94 -1.56 0.24 -11.46
N ARG A 95 -1.66 0.06 -10.13
CA ARG A 95 -2.89 0.28 -9.36
C ARG A 95 -2.72 1.42 -8.38
N MET A 96 -3.78 2.23 -8.23
CA MET A 96 -3.92 3.19 -7.14
C MET A 96 -5.21 2.96 -6.39
N ILE A 97 -5.10 2.88 -5.07
CA ILE A 97 -6.23 2.83 -4.15
C ILE A 97 -6.15 4.03 -3.23
N TRP A 98 -7.28 4.67 -2.96
CA TRP A 98 -7.35 5.77 -2.01
C TRP A 98 -8.55 5.61 -1.08
N GLY A 99 -8.46 6.24 0.08
CA GLY A 99 -9.55 6.31 1.04
C GLY A 99 -9.66 7.71 1.64
N LEU A 100 -10.89 8.11 1.94
CA LEU A 100 -11.21 9.38 2.59
C LEU A 100 -12.35 9.17 3.58
N VAL A 101 -12.15 9.57 4.83
CA VAL A 101 -13.16 9.50 5.88
C VAL A 101 -14.39 10.30 5.45
N GLY A 102 -15.57 9.69 5.51
CA GLY A 102 -16.84 10.30 5.11
C GLY A 102 -17.23 10.08 3.64
N VAL A 103 -16.28 9.73 2.77
CA VAL A 103 -16.53 9.39 1.36
C VAL A 103 -16.46 7.89 1.13
N GLY A 104 -15.40 7.25 1.62
CA GLY A 104 -15.18 5.81 1.46
C GLY A 104 -13.84 5.51 0.80
N VAL A 105 -13.81 4.49 -0.04
CA VAL A 105 -12.60 3.96 -0.68
C VAL A 105 -12.85 3.89 -2.18
N GLY A 106 -11.88 4.33 -2.98
CA GLY A 106 -11.96 4.34 -4.44
C GLY A 106 -10.63 3.98 -5.11
N GLY A 107 -10.63 4.04 -6.44
CA GLY A 107 -9.52 3.59 -7.28
C GLY A 107 -9.67 2.14 -7.74
N ASP A 108 -8.54 1.52 -8.09
CA ASP A 108 -8.47 0.18 -8.68
C ASP A 108 -8.55 -0.89 -7.58
N VAL A 109 -9.72 -1.00 -6.92
CA VAL A 109 -9.98 -1.97 -5.84
C VAL A 109 -10.64 -3.23 -6.40
N ASP A 110 -9.91 -4.35 -6.40
CA ASP A 110 -10.43 -5.64 -6.84
C ASP A 110 -11.19 -6.34 -5.71
N LYS A 111 -12.47 -6.01 -5.56
CA LYS A 111 -13.31 -6.64 -4.53
C LYS A 111 -13.43 -8.14 -4.78
N ALA A 112 -13.01 -8.94 -3.81
CA ALA A 112 -13.16 -10.38 -3.83
C ALA A 112 -14.63 -10.78 -3.98
N ASP A 113 -14.89 -11.88 -4.69
CA ASP A 113 -16.24 -12.39 -4.88
C ASP A 113 -16.90 -12.67 -3.54
N SER A 114 -18.13 -12.15 -3.38
CA SER A 114 -18.94 -12.32 -2.16
C SER A 114 -19.27 -13.78 -1.82
N SER A 115 -19.01 -14.72 -2.73
CA SER A 115 -19.17 -16.17 -2.50
C SER A 115 -18.07 -16.77 -1.62
N THR A 116 -16.97 -16.06 -1.36
CA THR A 116 -15.86 -16.56 -0.55
C THR A 116 -16.20 -16.43 0.94
N THR A 117 -16.79 -17.48 1.52
CA THR A 117 -17.22 -17.50 2.94
C THR A 117 -16.09 -17.64 3.96
N PHE A 118 -14.85 -17.92 3.51
CA PHE A 118 -13.69 -18.09 4.37
C PHE A 118 -12.65 -17.02 4.05
N LYS A 119 -12.36 -16.15 5.01
CA LYS A 119 -11.31 -15.15 4.93
C LYS A 119 -10.28 -15.46 6.03
N PRO A 120 -9.01 -15.72 5.68
CA PRO A 120 -8.00 -15.92 6.71
C PRO A 120 -7.67 -14.59 7.39
N ILE A 121 -7.23 -14.67 8.64
CA ILE A 121 -6.42 -13.63 9.27
C ILE A 121 -5.03 -13.80 8.70
N PHE A 122 -4.54 -12.84 7.92
CA PHE A 122 -3.17 -12.92 7.44
C PHE A 122 -2.24 -12.36 8.50
N VAL A 123 -1.18 -13.10 8.80
CA VAL A 123 -0.05 -12.57 9.54
C VAL A 123 1.12 -12.53 8.57
N ALA A 124 1.61 -11.34 8.23
CA ALA A 124 2.79 -11.31 7.37
C ALA A 124 4.01 -11.78 8.14
N GLY A 125 4.74 -12.68 7.50
CA GLY A 125 6.10 -13.00 7.85
C GLY A 125 7.00 -11.81 7.55
N VAL A 126 7.40 -11.13 8.63
CA VAL A 126 8.75 -10.57 8.77
C VAL A 126 9.78 -11.64 8.43
N SER A 127 10.96 -11.20 7.95
CA SER A 127 12.23 -11.93 7.72
C SER A 127 12.37 -13.33 8.36
N ARG A 128 13.25 -14.20 7.83
CA ARG A 128 13.45 -15.59 8.31
C ARG A 128 13.55 -15.77 9.85
N SER A 129 13.97 -14.76 10.60
CA SER A 129 14.03 -14.78 12.07
C SER A 129 12.68 -14.47 12.76
N GLY A 130 11.82 -13.65 12.18
CA GLY A 130 10.52 -13.27 12.75
C GLY A 130 9.40 -14.30 12.49
N GLU A 131 9.51 -15.07 11.42
CA GLU A 131 8.54 -16.11 11.05
C GLU A 131 8.36 -17.20 12.11
N ARG A 132 9.44 -17.62 12.80
CA ARG A 132 9.33 -18.60 13.89
C ARG A 132 8.48 -18.08 15.04
N ALA A 133 8.77 -16.87 15.51
CA ALA A 133 8.02 -16.27 16.61
C ALA A 133 6.52 -16.12 16.26
N ILE A 134 6.21 -15.82 15.01
CA ILE A 134 4.83 -15.75 14.51
C ILE A 134 4.19 -17.14 14.47
N THR A 135 4.88 -18.13 13.91
CA THR A 135 4.34 -19.49 13.79
C THR A 135 4.10 -20.10 15.16
N ASP A 136 5.06 -19.95 16.08
CA ASP A 136 4.95 -20.37 17.47
C ASP A 136 3.76 -19.70 18.16
N ALA A 137 3.56 -18.39 17.97
CA ALA A 137 2.39 -17.69 18.50
C ALA A 137 1.07 -18.20 17.89
N VAL A 138 1.02 -18.45 16.58
CA VAL A 138 -0.19 -18.99 15.93
C VAL A 138 -0.58 -20.35 16.50
N GLU A 139 0.41 -21.21 16.76
CA GLU A 139 0.24 -22.50 17.40
C GLU A 139 -0.19 -22.35 18.87
N ASP A 140 0.53 -21.55 19.66
CA ASP A 140 0.29 -21.34 21.09
C ASP A 140 -1.10 -20.75 21.38
N PHE A 141 -1.55 -19.82 20.54
CA PHE A 141 -2.87 -19.19 20.67
C PHE A 141 -3.99 -19.96 19.95
N ASN A 142 -3.69 -21.10 19.32
CA ASN A 142 -4.63 -21.92 18.57
C ASN A 142 -5.51 -21.07 17.63
N LEU A 143 -4.86 -20.40 16.66
CA LEU A 143 -5.51 -19.50 15.71
C LEU A 143 -5.74 -20.22 14.36
N PRO A 144 -6.80 -21.05 14.21
CA PRO A 144 -6.98 -21.95 13.06
C PRO A 144 -7.32 -21.24 11.74
N ARG A 145 -7.51 -19.92 11.77
CA ARG A 145 -7.82 -19.11 10.58
C ARG A 145 -6.63 -18.26 10.14
N THR A 146 -5.44 -18.50 10.68
CA THR A 146 -4.27 -17.71 10.35
C THR A 146 -3.54 -18.25 9.13
N LEU A 147 -3.32 -17.38 8.14
CA LEU A 147 -2.43 -17.65 7.02
C LEU A 147 -1.16 -16.81 7.20
N VAL A 148 -0.02 -17.48 7.31
CA VAL A 148 1.29 -16.80 7.35
C VAL A 148 1.79 -16.62 5.92
N VAL A 149 1.97 -15.39 5.48
CA VAL A 149 2.46 -15.08 4.13
C VAL A 149 3.75 -14.26 4.23
N ARG A 150 4.80 -14.73 3.57
CA ARG A 150 6.08 -14.02 3.52
C ARG A 150 6.01 -12.83 2.57
N HIS A 151 6.82 -11.81 2.84
CA HIS A 151 6.99 -10.64 1.97
C HIS A 151 5.72 -9.78 1.82
N LEU A 152 4.73 -9.96 2.69
CA LEU A 152 3.62 -9.01 2.78
C LEU A 152 4.04 -7.86 3.68
N ASP A 153 3.98 -6.65 3.14
CA ASP A 153 4.17 -5.43 3.90
C ASP A 153 2.84 -4.72 4.18
N VAL A 154 2.90 -3.63 4.94
CA VAL A 154 1.72 -2.99 5.56
C VAL A 154 0.73 -2.50 4.50
N GLY A 155 1.22 -1.86 3.44
CA GLY A 155 0.37 -1.35 2.37
C GLY A 155 -0.31 -2.46 1.58
N ASN A 156 0.38 -3.57 1.31
CA ASN A 156 -0.24 -4.72 0.63
C ASN A 156 -1.27 -5.42 1.53
N MET A 157 -1.02 -5.55 2.84
CA MET A 157 -2.04 -6.03 3.78
C MET A 157 -3.29 -5.18 3.76
N MET A 158 -3.13 -3.85 3.81
CA MET A 158 -4.24 -2.90 3.77
C MET A 158 -5.08 -3.11 2.50
N VAL A 159 -4.44 -3.23 1.33
CA VAL A 159 -5.11 -3.53 0.06
C VAL A 159 -5.93 -4.81 0.17
N LYS A 160 -5.34 -5.89 0.69
CA LYS A 160 -6.03 -7.18 0.80
C LYS A 160 -7.21 -7.16 1.78
N VAL A 161 -7.15 -6.35 2.85
CA VAL A 161 -8.30 -6.08 3.72
C VAL A 161 -9.39 -5.31 2.97
N LEU A 162 -9.03 -4.27 2.23
CA LEU A 162 -9.96 -3.44 1.44
C LEU A 162 -10.67 -4.23 0.33
N GLU A 163 -9.96 -5.16 -0.29
CA GLU A 163 -10.47 -6.10 -1.28
C GLU A 163 -11.32 -7.20 -0.65
N GLY A 164 -11.33 -7.30 0.68
CA GLY A 164 -12.05 -8.34 1.41
C GLY A 164 -11.43 -9.73 1.26
N GLN A 165 -10.14 -9.82 0.91
CA GLN A 165 -9.38 -11.07 0.91
C GLN A 165 -8.94 -11.45 2.33
N MET A 166 -8.80 -10.48 3.24
CA MET A 166 -8.48 -10.68 4.66
C MET A 166 -9.61 -10.22 5.57
N ASP A 167 -9.66 -10.78 6.78
CA ASP A 167 -10.42 -10.21 7.89
C ASP A 167 -9.64 -9.10 8.61
N LYS A 168 -10.38 -8.22 9.30
CA LYS A 168 -9.87 -7.09 10.10
C LYS A 168 -9.76 -7.43 11.58
#